data_AF-A0A0G1JDZ1-F1
#
_entry.id   AF-A0A0G1JDZ1-F1
#
_cell.length_a   1.000
_cell.length_b   1.000
_cell.length_c   1.000
_cell.angle_alpha   90.00
_cell.angle_beta   90.00
_cell.angle_gamma   90.00
#
_symmetry.space_group_name_H-M   'P 1'
#
loop_
_entity.id
_entity.type
_entity.pdbx_description
1 polymer ?
#
loop_
_entity_poly.entity_id
_entity_poly.type
_entity_poly.pdbx_seq_one_letter_code
_entity_poly.pdbx_strand_id
1 'polypeptide(L)'
;MIAKHPSAIGNIDLGKLTLETGKKDSGNGRVNYFFIWRGEARTVQYNPPHETCSEDLDKGADDLYYNGNGVPCIKVYESTETPSISIAFTSGGQLINFSNELSGPVSRATVQ
;
A
#
# COMPACT_ATOMS: atom_id res chain seq x y z
N MET A 1 15.24 -1.78 -4.91
CA MET A 1 14.78 -1.23 -6.20
C MET A 1 13.63 -2.12 -6.68
N ILE A 2 12.39 -1.65 -6.67
CA ILE A 2 11.21 -2.47 -7.02
C ILE A 2 11.23 -2.69 -8.54
N ALA A 3 11.72 -3.85 -8.98
CA ALA A 3 12.07 -4.11 -10.37
C ALA A 3 10.88 -4.49 -11.30
N LYS A 4 9.62 -4.37 -10.86
CA LYS A 4 8.46 -4.63 -11.73
C LYS A 4 7.23 -3.80 -11.34
N HIS A 5 7.17 -2.55 -11.79
CA HIS A 5 5.97 -1.71 -11.63
C HIS A 5 4.73 -2.23 -12.40
N PRO A 6 4.84 -2.81 -13.62
CA PRO A 6 3.67 -3.32 -14.34
C PRO A 6 3.03 -4.56 -13.68
N SER A 7 3.83 -5.44 -13.07
CA SER A 7 3.30 -6.61 -12.37
C SER A 7 2.77 -6.29 -10.97
N ALA A 8 2.98 -5.08 -10.46
CA ALA A 8 2.50 -4.64 -9.15
C ALA A 8 1.12 -3.97 -9.22
N ILE A 9 0.85 -3.18 -10.26
CA ILE A 9 -0.39 -2.41 -10.38
C ILE A 9 -1.45 -3.13 -11.23
N GLY A 10 -1.03 -3.96 -12.20
CA GLY A 10 -1.94 -4.55 -13.18
C GLY A 10 -2.46 -3.52 -14.20
N ASN A 11 -3.57 -3.83 -14.87
CA ASN A 11 -4.20 -2.90 -15.82
C ASN A 11 -4.95 -1.80 -15.06
N ILE A 12 -4.66 -0.54 -15.40
CA ILE A 12 -5.33 0.62 -14.81
C ILE A 12 -6.70 0.80 -15.49
N ASP A 13 -7.76 0.44 -14.78
CA ASP A 13 -9.11 0.82 -15.14
C ASP A 13 -9.37 2.28 -14.77
N LEU A 14 -9.45 3.15 -15.78
CA LEU A 14 -9.70 4.58 -15.60
C LEU A 14 -11.10 4.87 -15.05
N GLY A 15 -12.06 3.93 -15.16
CA GLY A 15 -13.38 4.06 -14.54
C GLY A 15 -13.34 4.11 -13.01
N LYS A 16 -12.24 3.66 -12.39
CA LYS A 16 -12.01 3.71 -10.94
C LYS A 16 -11.24 4.95 -10.48
N LEU A 17 -10.87 5.83 -11.41
CA LEU A 17 -10.20 7.08 -11.08
C LEU A 17 -11.22 8.05 -10.47
N THR A 18 -11.01 8.42 -9.22
CA THR A 18 -11.81 9.45 -8.55
C THR A 18 -11.08 10.78 -8.59
N LEU A 19 -11.83 11.84 -8.86
CA LEU A 19 -11.36 13.22 -8.71
C LEU A 19 -11.97 13.81 -7.43
N GLU A 20 -11.12 14.16 -6.49
CA GLU A 20 -11.48 14.92 -5.31
C GLU A 20 -10.88 16.33 -5.40
N THR A 21 -11.70 17.35 -5.16
CA THR A 21 -11.23 18.74 -5.10
C THR A 21 -11.12 19.17 -3.65
N GLY A 22 -9.91 19.49 -3.19
CA GLY A 22 -9.67 20.06 -1.87
C GLY A 22 -9.40 21.55 -1.95
N LYS A 23 -10.17 22.37 -1.22
CA LYS A 23 -9.81 23.77 -0.98
C LYS A 23 -8.85 23.83 0.20
N LYS A 24 -7.70 24.49 0.05
CA LYS A 24 -6.89 24.85 1.21
C LYS A 24 -7.47 26.15 1.78
N ASP A 25 -8.00 26.11 3.00
CA ASP A 25 -8.69 27.25 3.66
C ASP A 25 -7.80 28.49 3.94
N SER A 26 -6.52 28.46 3.56
CA SER A 26 -5.61 29.57 3.77
C SER A 26 -5.67 30.59 2.61
N GLY A 27 -6.64 31.49 2.68
CA GLY A 27 -6.58 32.89 2.23
C GLY A 27 -6.53 33.23 0.74
N ASN A 28 -6.09 32.33 -0.15
CA ASN A 28 -5.85 32.65 -1.57
C ASN A 28 -6.69 31.84 -2.58
N GLY A 29 -7.71 31.11 -2.13
CA GLY A 29 -8.64 30.40 -3.01
C GLY A 29 -8.01 29.34 -3.93
N ARG A 30 -6.76 28.93 -3.67
CA ARG A 30 -6.06 27.93 -4.47
C ARG A 30 -6.69 26.56 -4.22
N VAL A 31 -7.23 25.98 -5.30
CA VAL A 31 -7.81 24.65 -5.32
C VAL A 31 -6.71 23.64 -5.65
N ASN A 32 -6.67 22.52 -4.94
CA ASN A 32 -5.87 21.37 -5.32
C ASN A 32 -6.80 20.27 -5.85
N TYR A 33 -6.33 19.59 -6.88
CA TYR A 33 -7.00 18.45 -7.50
C TYR A 33 -6.29 17.18 -7.09
N PHE A 34 -7.01 16.25 -6.49
CA PHE A 34 -6.50 14.96 -6.05
C PHE A 34 -7.14 13.88 -6.91
N PHE A 35 -6.31 13.12 -7.60
CA PHE A 35 -6.72 11.96 -8.38
C PHE A 35 -6.32 10.72 -7.60
N ILE A 36 -7.29 9.90 -7.24
CA ILE A 36 -7.05 8.65 -6.52
C ILE A 36 -7.56 7.51 -7.39
N TRP A 37 -6.69 6.53 -7.61
CA TRP A 37 -7.05 5.27 -8.24
C TRP A 37 -6.78 4.14 -7.25
N ARG A 38 -7.71 3.19 -7.20
CA ARG A 38 -7.57 1.95 -6.43
C ARG A 38 -7.88 0.78 -7.36
N GLY A 39 -6.91 -0.12 -7.49
CA GLY A 39 -7.06 -1.34 -8.27
C GLY A 39 -7.85 -2.40 -7.52
N GLU A 40 -7.89 -3.60 -8.10
CA GLU A 40 -8.46 -4.76 -7.43
C GLU A 40 -7.50 -5.31 -6.36
N ALA A 41 -8.08 -5.80 -5.27
CA ALA A 41 -7.32 -6.58 -4.30
C ALA A 41 -6.81 -7.85 -4.98
N ARG A 42 -5.53 -8.17 -4.77
CA ARG A 42 -4.86 -9.34 -5.32
C ARG A 42 -4.18 -10.11 -4.21
N THR A 43 -4.26 -11.43 -4.31
CA THR A 43 -3.50 -12.32 -3.45
C THR A 43 -2.13 -12.58 -4.06
N VAL A 44 -1.07 -12.34 -3.29
CA VAL A 44 0.31 -12.62 -3.63
C VAL A 44 0.80 -13.78 -2.78
N GLN A 45 1.26 -14.84 -3.44
CA GLN A 45 1.88 -15.99 -2.81
C GLN A 45 3.40 -15.79 -2.75
N TYR A 46 4.01 -16.09 -1.61
CA TYR A 46 5.45 -15.99 -1.36
C TYR A 46 6.07 -17.37 -1.26
N ASN A 47 6.92 -17.70 -2.23
CA ASN A 47 7.73 -18.90 -2.22
C ASN A 47 9.16 -18.56 -2.71
N PRO A 48 10.17 -18.46 -1.81
CA PRO A 48 10.10 -18.74 -0.37
C PRO A 48 9.28 -17.69 0.42
N PRO A 49 8.82 -18.01 1.64
CA PRO A 49 8.06 -17.07 2.47
C PRO A 49 8.87 -15.81 2.81
N HIS A 50 8.17 -14.70 2.95
CA HIS A 50 8.76 -13.44 3.41
C HIS A 50 8.79 -13.39 4.93
N GLU A 51 9.85 -12.83 5.52
CA GLU A 51 9.97 -12.67 6.97
C GLU A 51 9.65 -11.23 7.36
N THR A 52 8.79 -11.05 8.36
CA THR A 52 8.46 -9.74 8.91
C THR A 52 8.66 -9.78 10.42
N CYS A 53 9.42 -8.84 10.95
CA CYS A 53 9.66 -8.66 12.39
C CYS A 53 9.20 -7.28 12.84
N SER A 54 8.39 -7.22 13.90
CA SER A 54 7.96 -5.96 14.52
C SER A 54 7.54 -6.20 15.97
N GLU A 55 7.80 -5.23 16.84
CA GLU A 55 7.32 -5.24 18.24
C GLU A 55 5.79 -5.18 18.33
N ASP A 56 5.15 -4.65 17.28
CA ASP A 56 3.70 -4.49 17.16
C ASP A 56 2.99 -5.77 16.67
N LEU A 57 3.74 -6.85 16.38
CA LEU A 57 3.12 -8.12 16.01
C LEU A 57 2.29 -8.67 17.17
N ASP A 58 1.12 -9.22 16.85
CA ASP A 58 0.29 -9.91 17.81
C ASP A 58 1.06 -11.10 18.39
N LYS A 59 1.40 -11.03 19.68
CA LYS A 59 2.15 -12.06 20.40
C LYS A 59 1.34 -13.36 20.59
N GLY A 60 0.05 -13.34 20.29
CA GLY A 60 -0.82 -14.51 20.22
C GLY A 60 -0.93 -15.14 18.83
N ALA A 61 -0.24 -14.60 17.82
CA ALA A 61 -0.25 -15.18 16.48
C ALA A 61 0.46 -16.54 16.45
N ASP A 62 -0.17 -17.52 15.80
CA ASP A 62 0.45 -18.80 15.48
C ASP A 62 1.73 -18.58 14.63
N ASP A 63 2.74 -19.42 14.82
CA ASP A 63 4.06 -19.37 14.13
C ASP A 63 4.94 -18.14 14.41
N LEU A 64 4.63 -17.36 15.46
CA LEU A 64 5.51 -16.29 15.94
C LEU A 64 6.78 -16.86 16.59
N TYR A 65 7.93 -16.31 16.21
CA TYR A 65 9.21 -16.61 16.82
C TYR A 65 10.00 -15.31 17.07
N TYR A 66 11.05 -15.38 17.87
CA TYR A 66 11.86 -14.21 18.21
C TYR A 66 13.22 -14.30 17.53
N ASN A 67 13.67 -13.19 16.94
CA ASN A 67 15.02 -13.11 16.37
C ASN A 67 16.09 -13.00 17.48
N GLY A 68 17.36 -12.93 17.09
CA GLY A 68 18.50 -12.84 18.03
C GLY A 68 18.50 -11.60 18.94
N ASN A 69 17.68 -10.60 18.65
CA ASN A 69 17.51 -9.38 19.45
C ASN A 69 16.22 -9.41 20.29
N GLY A 70 15.47 -10.51 20.30
CA GLY A 70 14.22 -10.64 21.05
C GLY A 70 13.03 -9.90 20.43
N VAL A 71 13.10 -9.55 19.13
CA VAL A 71 11.97 -8.93 18.40
C VAL A 71 11.09 -10.04 17.81
N PRO A 72 9.76 -9.98 17.96
CA PRO A 72 8.87 -10.97 17.37
C PRO A 72 8.89 -10.91 15.83
N CYS A 73 8.78 -12.07 15.20
CA CYS A 73 8.84 -12.30 13.77
C CYS A 73 7.84 -13.37 13.34
N ILE A 74 7.32 -13.25 12.12
CA ILE A 74 6.48 -14.26 11.47
C ILE A 74 6.96 -14.53 10.04
N LYS A 75 6.67 -15.72 9.52
CA LYS A 75 6.82 -16.05 8.10
C LYS A 75 5.49 -15.85 7.38
N VAL A 76 5.52 -15.04 6.35
CA VAL A 76 4.40 -14.69 5.49
C VAL A 76 4.46 -15.51 4.23
N TYR A 77 3.45 -16.35 4.02
CA TYR A 77 3.29 -17.16 2.81
C TYR A 77 2.34 -16.52 1.81
N GLU A 78 1.39 -15.70 2.29
CA GLU A 78 0.39 -15.05 1.45
C GLU A 78 0.09 -13.64 1.97
N SER A 79 -0.12 -12.69 1.06
CA SER A 79 -0.63 -11.36 1.38
C SER A 79 -1.70 -10.93 0.39
N THR A 80 -2.73 -10.25 0.88
CA THR A 80 -3.70 -9.56 0.02
C THR A 80 -3.29 -8.11 -0.10
N GLU A 81 -2.99 -7.66 -1.32
CA GLU A 81 -2.54 -6.31 -1.62
C GLU A 81 -3.53 -5.62 -2.55
N THR A 82 -3.77 -4.33 -2.36
CA THR A 82 -4.58 -3.49 -3.24
C THR A 82 -3.69 -2.36 -3.75
N PRO A 83 -3.39 -2.28 -5.05
CA PRO A 83 -2.60 -1.19 -5.58
C PRO A 83 -3.40 0.11 -5.56
N SER A 84 -2.75 1.21 -5.20
CA SER A 84 -3.32 2.54 -5.24
C SER A 84 -2.33 3.54 -5.81
N ILE A 85 -2.85 4.46 -6.62
CA ILE A 85 -2.10 5.60 -7.15
C ILE A 85 -2.82 6.85 -6.67
N SER A 86 -2.09 7.75 -6.02
CA SER A 86 -2.61 9.08 -5.71
C SER A 86 -1.72 10.15 -6.32
N ILE A 87 -2.34 11.08 -7.05
CA ILE A 87 -1.66 12.19 -7.72
C ILE A 87 -2.37 13.48 -7.33
N ALA A 88 -1.61 14.49 -6.95
CA ALA A 88 -2.17 15.79 -6.59
C ALA A 88 -1.56 16.91 -7.41
N PHE A 89 -2.41 17.81 -7.90
CA PHE A 89 -2.02 19.00 -8.67
C PHE A 89 -2.56 20.26 -8.01
N THR A 90 -1.84 21.38 -8.17
CA THR A 90 -2.42 22.71 -7.92
C THR A 90 -3.36 23.11 -9.04
N SER A 91 -4.15 24.16 -8.81
CA SER A 91 -4.96 24.79 -9.85
C SER A 91 -4.16 25.38 -11.02
N GLY A 92 -2.84 25.57 -10.86
CA GLY A 92 -1.94 25.98 -11.93
C GLY A 92 -1.33 24.82 -12.73
N GLY A 93 -1.76 23.57 -12.47
CA GLY A 93 -1.25 22.38 -13.15
C GLY A 93 0.09 21.86 -12.63
N GLN A 94 0.61 22.43 -11.53
CA GLN A 94 1.85 21.93 -10.91
C GLN A 94 1.57 20.65 -10.12
N LEU A 95 2.36 19.60 -10.38
CA LEU A 95 2.37 18.38 -9.57
C LEU A 95 2.90 18.70 -8.17
N ILE A 96 2.13 18.36 -7.13
CA ILE A 96 2.48 18.58 -5.72
C ILE A 96 2.67 17.28 -4.95
N ASN A 97 2.06 16.18 -5.39
CA ASN A 97 2.28 14.87 -4.80
C ASN A 97 2.06 13.75 -5.81
N PHE A 98 2.83 12.69 -5.66
CA PHE A 98 2.65 11.41 -6.35
C PHE A 98 2.98 10.29 -5.35
N SER A 99 2.09 9.31 -5.26
CA SER A 99 2.29 8.10 -4.48
C SER A 99 1.80 6.89 -5.27
N ASN A 100 2.51 5.78 -5.13
CA ASN A 100 2.19 4.49 -5.70
C ASN A 100 2.44 3.44 -4.62
N GLU A 101 1.37 2.88 -4.10
CA GLU A 101 1.38 2.06 -2.90
C GLU A 101 0.60 0.77 -3.11
N LEU A 102 0.96 -0.24 -2.33
CA LEU A 102 0.21 -1.48 -2.20
C LEU A 102 -0.37 -1.49 -0.77
N SER A 103 -1.68 -1.29 -0.65
CA SER A 103 -2.40 -1.26 0.62
C SER A 103 -3.07 -2.60 0.87
N GLY A 104 -2.87 -3.21 2.03
CA GLY A 104 -3.51 -4.48 2.38
C GLY A 104 -3.38 -4.78 3.86
N PRO A 105 -4.28 -5.59 4.45
CA PRO A 105 -4.06 -6.09 5.80
C PRO A 105 -2.72 -6.82 5.84
N VAL A 106 -1.96 -6.57 6.91
CA VAL A 106 -0.70 -7.28 7.18
C VAL A 106 -0.99 -8.77 7.07
N SER A 107 -0.37 -9.36 6.05
CA SER A 107 0.00 -10.76 5.90
C SER A 107 -0.59 -11.72 6.94
N ARG A 108 -1.50 -12.59 6.52
CA ARG A 108 -1.94 -13.71 7.36
C ARG A 108 -0.86 -14.79 7.35
N ALA A 109 -0.43 -15.22 8.54
CA ALA A 109 0.26 -16.49 8.68
C ALA A 109 -0.71 -17.59 8.22
N THR A 110 -0.29 -18.41 7.26
CA THR A 110 -1.08 -19.57 6.84
C THR A 110 -0.76 -20.70 7.80
N VAL A 111 -1.72 -21.04 8.67
CA VAL A 111 -1.65 -22.24 9.50
C VAL A 111 -1.70 -23.46 8.57
N GLN A 112 -0.67 -24.30 8.62
CA GLN A 112 -0.61 -25.56 7.86
C GLN A 112 -1.33 -26.69 8.61
#